data_AF-A0A7X0VT78-F1
#
_entry.id   AF-A0A7X0VT78-F1
#
_cell.length_a   1.000
_cell.length_b   1.000
_cell.length_c   1.000
_cell.angle_alpha   90.00
_cell.angle_beta   90.00
_cell.angle_gamma   90.00
#
_symmetry.space_group_name_H-M   'P 1'
#
loop_
_entity.id
_entity.type
_entity.pdbx_description
1 polymer ?
#
loop_
_entity_poly.entity_id
_entity_poly.type
_entity_poly.pdbx_seq_one_letter_code
_entity_poly.pdbx_strand_id
1 'polypeptide(L)' 'MRRMPLSTDTAVKLAKHLNVPLEHLMHMPQHILLQKLAEMAKAESEGGKQPDNGTEPTNPEKS' A
#
# COMPACT_ATOMS: atom_id res chain seq x y z
N MET A 1 8.61 -22.28 -7.06
CA MET A 1 8.15 -21.08 -7.78
C MET A 1 8.85 -19.86 -7.18
N ARG A 2 9.49 -19.04 -8.02
CA ARG A 2 10.37 -17.93 -7.64
C ARG A 2 9.51 -16.85 -6.96
N ARG A 3 9.76 -16.58 -5.67
CA ARG A 3 9.06 -15.51 -4.92
C ARG A 3 9.29 -14.21 -5.68
N MET A 4 8.21 -13.56 -6.11
CA MET A 4 8.32 -12.23 -6.69
C MET A 4 8.89 -11.31 -5.59
N PRO A 5 9.99 -10.57 -5.83
CA PRO A 5 10.53 -9.67 -4.83
C PRO A 5 9.65 -8.43 -4.81
N LEU A 6 8.58 -8.44 -4.02
CA LEU A 6 8.04 -7.17 -3.56
C LEU A 6 9.10 -6.63 -2.58
N SER A 7 9.99 -5.78 -3.10
CA SER A 7 10.98 -5.11 -2.28
C SER A 7 10.25 -4.31 -1.19
N THR A 8 10.86 -4.23 -0.01
CA THR A 8 10.35 -3.43 1.11
C THR A 8 10.04 -1.99 0.69
N ASP A 9 10.85 -1.42 -0.21
CA ASP A 9 10.64 -0.11 -0.80
C ASP A 9 9.31 0.00 -1.58
N THR A 10 9.00 -0.99 -2.42
CA THR A 10 7.74 -1.04 -3.19
C THR A 10 6.54 -1.25 -2.28
N ALA A 11 6.68 -2.09 -1.24
CA ALA A 11 5.64 -2.30 -0.25
C ALA A 11 5.32 -1.01 0.53
N VAL A 12 6.34 -0.26 0.96
CA VAL A 12 6.16 1.03 1.66
C VAL A 12 5.53 2.08 0.73
N LYS A 13 5.94 2.13 -0.55
CA LYS A 13 5.32 3.03 -1.54
C LYS A 13 3.86 2.68 -1.81
N LEU A 14 3.54 1.39 -1.93
CA LEU A 14 2.19 0.91 -2.14
C LEU A 14 1.29 1.21 -0.93
N ALA A 15 1.78 0.95 0.28
CA ALA A 15 1.11 1.27 1.54
C ALA A 15 0.81 2.78 1.64
N LYS A 16 1.79 3.64 1.31
CA LYS A 16 1.61 5.09 1.27
C LYS A 16 0.63 5.54 0.18
N HIS A 17 0.72 4.95 -1.01
CA HIS A 17 -0.12 5.32 -2.15
C HIS A 17 -1.59 4.96 -1.91
N LEU A 18 -1.84 3.81 -1.30
CA LEU A 18 -3.18 3.36 -0.95
C LEU A 18 -3.65 3.87 0.42
N ASN A 19 -2.80 4.57 1.16
CA ASN A 19 -3.05 5.01 2.52
C ASN A 19 -3.45 3.86 3.48
N VAL A 20 -2.80 2.70 3.33
CA VAL A 20 -3.07 1.51 4.17
C VAL A 20 -1.83 1.22 5.01
N PRO A 21 -1.98 0.81 6.29
CA PRO A 21 -0.84 0.41 7.11
C PRO A 21 -0.08 -0.78 6.51
N LEU A 22 1.25 -0.75 6.65
CA LEU A 22 2.15 -1.78 6.13
C LEU A 22 1.84 -3.17 6.70
N GLU A 23 1.38 -3.25 7.95
CA GLU A 23 0.94 -4.51 8.56
C GLU A 23 -0.20 -5.15 7.77
N HIS A 24 -1.22 -4.34 7.40
CA HIS A 24 -2.35 -4.81 6.60
C HIS A 24 -1.93 -5.20 5.18
N LEU A 25 -0.93 -4.49 4.62
CA LEU A 25 -0.32 -4.83 3.33
C LEU A 25 0.41 -6.18 3.38
N MET A 26 1.08 -6.51 4.49
CA MET A 26 1.77 -7.79 4.67
C MET A 26 0.81 -8.98 4.84
N HIS A 27 -0.41 -8.72 5.30
CA HIS A 27 -1.49 -9.72 5.39
C HIS A 27 -2.31 -9.83 4.10
N MET A 28 -2.12 -8.93 3.13
CA MET A 28 -2.88 -8.96 1.88
C MET A 28 -2.48 -10.15 1.00
N PRO A 29 -3.47 -10.78 0.34
CA PRO A 29 -3.19 -11.84 -0.61
C PRO A 29 -2.50 -11.30 -1.87
N GLN A 30 -1.65 -12.14 -2.46
CA GLN A 30 -0.72 -11.75 -3.54
C GLN A 30 -1.41 -11.17 -4.79
N HIS A 31 -2.61 -11.66 -5.15
CA HIS A 31 -3.34 -11.16 -6.31
C HIS A 31 -3.88 -9.74 -6.10
N ILE A 32 -4.22 -9.36 -4.86
CA ILE A 32 -4.64 -8.00 -4.52
C ILE A 32 -3.45 -7.05 -4.64
N LEU A 33 -2.29 -7.43 -4.14
CA LEU A 33 -1.07 -6.62 -4.28
C LEU A 33 -0.74 -6.33 -5.74
N LEU A 34 -0.92 -7.30 -6.64
CA LEU A 34 -0.73 -7.13 -8.08
C LEU A 34 -1.74 -6.15 -8.69
N GLN A 35 -3.02 -6.24 -8.31
CA GLN A 35 -4.04 -5.28 -8.75
C GLN A 35 -3.69 -3.86 -8.30
N LYS A 36 -3.30 -3.70 -7.03
CA LYS A 36 -2.94 -2.40 -6.46
C LYS A 36 -1.69 -1.80 -7.08
N LEU A 37 -0.71 -2.64 -7.41
CA LEU A 37 0.50 -2.22 -8.13
C LEU A 37 0.19 -1.78 -9.57
N ALA A 38 -0.76 -2.44 -10.24
CA ALA A 38 -1.25 -2.01 -11.54
C ALA A 38 -2.05 -0.70 -11.47
N GLU A 39 -2.87 -0.50 -10.43
CA GLU A 39 -3.57 0.77 -10.18
C GLU A 39 -2.57 1.92 -9.95
N MET A 40 -1.52 1.69 -9.15
CA MET A 40 -0.47 2.67 -8.90
C MET A 40 0.27 3.07 -10.18
N ALA A 41 0.69 2.09 -11.00
CA ALA A 41 1.39 2.35 -12.26
C ALA A 41 0.53 3.13 -13.27
N LYS A 42 -0.79 2.90 -13.28
CA LYS A 42 -1.74 3.69 -14.08
C LYS A 42 -1.88 5.11 -13.54
N ALA A 43 -2.03 5.28 -12.23
CA ALA A 43 -2.12 6.60 -11.60
C ALA A 43 -0.86 7.46 -11.80
N GLU A 44 0.33 6.83 -11.83
CA GLU A 44 1.59 7.50 -12.16
C GLU A 44 1.64 7.94 -13.64
N SER A 45 1.00 7.20 -14.54
CA SER A 45 0.96 7.53 -15.97
C SER A 45 -0.08 8.60 -16.32
N GLU A 46 -1.16 8.73 -15.54
CA GLU A 46 -2.30 9.62 -15.83
C GLU A 46 -2.31 10.94 -15.03
N GLY A 47 -1.24 11.28 -14.31
CA GLY A 47 -1.11 12.60 -13.69
C GLY A 47 -1.92 12.78 -12.41
N GLY A 48 -1.49 12.12 -11.33
CA GLY A 48 -1.34 12.76 -10.03
C GLY A 48 -2.59 13.19 -9.28
N LYS A 49 -3.61 12.33 -9.15
CA LYS A 49 -4.69 12.53 -8.16
C LYS A 49 -4.45 11.64 -6.94
N GLN A 50 -3.78 12.20 -5.92
CA GLN A 50 -3.65 11.57 -4.60
C GLN A 50 -5.05 11.36 -4.00
N PRO A 51 -5.40 10.13 -3.55
CA PRO A 51 -6.51 9.96 -2.65
C PRO A 51 -6.05 10.43 -1.26
N ASP A 52 -6.34 11.70 -0.97
CA ASP A 52 -6.35 12.23 0.39
C ASP A 52 -7.53 11.57 1.12
N ASN A 53 -7.23 10.58 1.95
CA ASN A 53 -8.16 10.04 2.95
C ASN A 53 -7.32 9.54 4.13
N GLY A 54 -6.95 10.47 4.99
CA GLY A 54 -6.41 10.12 6.30
C GLY A 54 -7.48 9.41 7.13
N THR A 55 -7.08 8.36 7.84
CA THR A 55 -7.58 8.07 9.19
C THR A 55 -6.50 7.27 9.93
N GLU A 56 -5.52 7.99 10.48
CA GLU A 56 -5.03 7.64 11.81
C GLU A 56 -5.61 8.70 12.74
N PRO A 57 -6.43 8.29 13.72
CA PRO A 57 -6.10 8.72 15.06
C PRO A 57 -6.23 7.57 16.07
N THR A 58 -5.23 7.50 16.96
CA THR A 58 -5.31 7.09 18.38
C THR A 58 -5.56 5.60 18.67
N ASN A 59 -4.75 4.91 19.49
CA ASN A 59 -4.45 5.29 20.87
C ASN A 59 -3.26 4.48 21.46
N PRO A 60 -2.23 5.13 22.03
CA PRO A 60 -1.28 4.48 22.93
C PRO A 60 -1.72 4.71 24.38
N GLU A 61 -2.67 3.93 24.92
CA GLU A 61 -2.80 3.81 26.38
C GLU A 61 -3.77 2.70 26.80
N LYS A 62 -3.27 1.68 27.53
CA LYS A 62 -3.65 1.49 28.94
C LYS A 62 -2.80 0.41 29.62
N SER A 63 -2.05 0.89 30.62
CA SER A 63 -1.68 0.28 31.91
C SER A 63 -0.85 -1.01 31.94
#